data_AF-A0A9E3DAN9-F1
#
_entry.id   AF-A0A9E3DAN9-F1
#
_cell.length_a   1.000
_cell.length_b   1.000
_cell.length_c   1.000
_cell.angle_alpha   90.00
_cell.angle_beta   90.00
_cell.angle_gamma   90.00
#
_symmetry.space_group_name_H-M   'P 1'
#
loop_
_entity.id
_entity.type
_entity.pdbx_description
1 polymer ?
#
loop_
_entity_poly.entity_id
_entity_poly.type
_entity_poly.pdbx_seq_one_letter_code
_entity_poly.pdbx_strand_id
1 'polypeptide(L)'
;MTRRGFTILEILSTVIVIGIVAGFGTRVLTFSLRSAHDAGQLQDAMMRFDSAMNALRDDVQNADHWSVTDSTITFDDRIIWQDSADGLRRTEAGHLRVWTGVQLAFASNPAGVELRSREGNHEPIVLLNPTAWLKAVAR
;
A
#
# COMPACT_ATOMS: atom_id res chain seq x y z
N MET A 1 46.76 -37.55 -39.61
CA MET A 1 46.84 -36.96 -38.25
C MET A 1 46.12 -35.62 -38.28
N THR A 2 44.96 -35.46 -37.61
CA THR A 2 44.33 -34.14 -37.27
C THR A 2 42.88 -34.21 -36.73
N ARG A 3 42.20 -35.37 -36.66
CA ARG A 3 40.80 -35.40 -36.15
C ARG A 3 40.65 -35.12 -34.64
N ARG A 4 41.66 -35.43 -33.81
CA ARG A 4 41.57 -35.30 -32.34
C ARG A 4 41.71 -33.87 -31.81
N GLY A 5 42.41 -32.98 -32.53
CA GLY A 5 42.60 -31.58 -32.11
C GLY A 5 41.34 -30.73 -32.28
N PHE A 6 40.53 -31.04 -33.30
CA PHE A 6 39.27 -30.36 -33.57
C PHE A 6 38.23 -30.58 -32.45
N THR A 7 38.12 -31.82 -31.95
CA THR A 7 37.12 -32.19 -30.94
C THR A 7 37.36 -31.50 -29.59
N ILE A 8 38.63 -31.29 -29.19
CA ILE A 8 38.95 -30.63 -27.93
C ILE A 8 38.61 -29.14 -27.99
N LEU A 9 38.92 -28.47 -29.10
CA LEU A 9 38.59 -27.06 -29.30
C LEU A 9 37.07 -26.84 -29.35
N GLU A 10 36.34 -27.77 -29.96
CA GLU A 10 34.87 -27.74 -30.04
C GLU A 10 34.21 -27.93 -28.67
N ILE A 11 34.73 -28.83 -27.83
CA ILE A 11 34.26 -28.99 -26.46
C ILE A 11 34.55 -27.72 -25.64
N LEU A 12 35.75 -27.15 -25.76
CA LEU A 12 36.12 -25.93 -25.05
C LEU A 12 35.23 -24.75 -25.45
N SER A 13 34.97 -24.56 -26.75
CA SER A 13 34.09 -23.48 -27.22
C SER A 13 32.66 -23.69 -26.70
N THR A 14 32.16 -24.93 -26.71
CA THR A 14 30.83 -25.27 -26.19
C THR A 14 30.73 -24.97 -24.69
N VAL A 15 31.74 -25.34 -23.89
CA VAL A 15 31.76 -25.05 -22.44
C VAL A 15 31.77 -23.55 -22.17
N ILE A 16 32.55 -22.78 -22.93
CA ILE A 16 32.60 -21.32 -22.80
C ILE A 16 31.22 -20.70 -23.12
N VAL A 17 30.58 -21.13 -24.21
CA VAL A 17 29.25 -20.65 -24.60
C VAL A 17 28.22 -20.98 -23.52
N ILE A 18 28.23 -22.21 -23.00
CA ILE A 18 27.33 -22.62 -21.91
C ILE A 18 27.56 -21.76 -20.66
N GLY A 19 28.82 -21.50 -20.28
CA GLY A 19 29.14 -20.67 -19.13
C GLY A 19 28.63 -19.24 -19.27
N ILE A 20 28.77 -18.64 -20.45
CA ILE A 20 28.25 -17.29 -20.74
C ILE A 20 26.72 -17.30 -20.65
N VAL A 21 26.05 -18.23 -21.34
CA VAL A 21 24.57 -18.31 -21.36
C VAL A 21 24.02 -18.56 -19.95
N ALA A 22 24.63 -19.47 -19.17
CA ALA A 22 24.24 -19.74 -17.79
C ALA A 22 24.41 -18.50 -16.89
N GLY A 23 25.49 -17.75 -17.07
CA GLY A 23 25.73 -16.50 -16.34
C GLY A 23 24.67 -15.44 -16.63
N PHE A 24 24.33 -15.24 -17.91
CA PHE A 24 23.25 -14.32 -18.30
C PHE A 24 21.89 -14.80 -17.80
N GLY A 25 21.57 -16.09 -17.96
CA GLY A 25 20.30 -16.67 -17.51
C GLY A 25 20.09 -16.51 -16.00
N THR A 26 21.14 -16.71 -15.20
CA THR A 26 21.08 -16.53 -13.74
C THR A 26 20.77 -15.09 -13.35
N ARG A 27 21.37 -14.10 -14.04
CA ARG A 27 21.09 -12.68 -13.79
C ARG A 27 19.66 -12.30 -14.14
N VAL A 28 19.18 -12.75 -15.29
CA VAL A 28 17.79 -12.52 -15.74
C VAL A 28 16.82 -13.14 -14.74
N LEU A 29 17.04 -14.39 -14.34
CA LEU A 29 16.19 -15.08 -13.37
C LEU A 29 16.16 -14.34 -12.02
N THR A 30 17.32 -13.94 -11.50
CA THR A 30 17.40 -13.22 -10.23
C THR A 30 16.69 -11.86 -10.30
N PHE A 31 16.83 -11.15 -11.42
CA PHE A 31 16.13 -9.90 -11.65
C PHE A 31 14.62 -10.11 -11.69
N SER A 32 14.13 -11.08 -12.46
CA SER A 32 12.71 -11.40 -12.53
C SER A 32 12.12 -11.80 -11.18
N LEU A 33 12.83 -12.59 -10.38
CA LEU A 33 12.37 -12.97 -9.03
C LEU A 33 12.28 -11.76 -8.09
N ARG A 34 13.22 -10.82 -8.16
CA ARG A 34 13.16 -9.57 -7.39
C ARG A 34 11.97 -8.71 -7.81
N SER A 35 11.81 -8.49 -9.11
CA SER A 35 10.67 -7.72 -9.63
C SER A 35 9.31 -8.33 -9.27
N ALA A 36 9.20 -9.67 -9.28
CA ALA A 36 7.98 -10.36 -8.85
C ALA A 36 7.72 -10.18 -7.35
N HIS A 37 8.77 -10.20 -6.53
CA HIS A 37 8.66 -9.94 -5.10
C HIS A 37 8.22 -8.50 -4.81
N ASP A 38 8.83 -7.52 -5.47
CA ASP A 38 8.48 -6.11 -5.31
C ASP A 38 7.05 -5.82 -5.77
N ALA A 39 6.62 -6.45 -6.88
CA ALA A 39 5.24 -6.35 -7.37
C ALA A 39 4.23 -6.95 -6.36
N GLY A 40 4.57 -8.08 -5.73
CA GLY A 40 3.75 -8.68 -4.67
C GLY A 40 3.60 -7.78 -3.46
N GLN A 41 4.70 -7.16 -3.00
CA GLN A 41 4.65 -6.21 -1.88
C GLN A 41 3.79 -4.98 -2.21
N LEU A 42 3.89 -4.45 -3.43
CA LEU A 42 3.06 -3.32 -3.86
C LEU A 42 1.58 -3.68 -3.90
N GLN A 43 1.23 -4.86 -4.44
CA GLN A 43 -0.16 -5.33 -4.49
C GLN A 43 -0.74 -5.50 -3.09
N ASP A 44 0.01 -6.09 -2.16
CA ASP A 44 -0.41 -6.23 -0.76
C ASP A 44 -0.61 -4.86 -0.10
N ALA A 45 0.27 -3.89 -0.37
CA ALA A 45 0.14 -2.53 0.14
C ALA A 45 -1.13 -1.85 -0.38
N MET A 46 -1.43 -1.98 -1.68
CA MET A 46 -2.67 -1.46 -2.29
C MET A 46 -3.92 -2.11 -1.69
N MET A 47 -3.94 -3.43 -1.53
CA MET A 47 -5.07 -4.14 -0.91
C MET A 47 -5.31 -3.70 0.55
N ARG A 48 -4.24 -3.47 1.33
CA ARG A 48 -4.35 -2.96 2.69
C ARG A 48 -4.90 -1.55 2.72
N PHE A 49 -4.41 -0.68 1.82
CA PHE A 49 -4.92 0.67 1.68
C PHE A 49 -6.40 0.69 1.32
N ASP A 50 -6.81 -0.05 0.29
CA ASP A 50 -8.23 -0.14 -0.13
C ASP A 50 -9.11 -0.69 0.99
N SER A 51 -8.63 -1.73 1.70
CA SER A 51 -9.35 -2.27 2.86
C SER A 51 -9.51 -1.25 3.98
N ALA A 52 -8.48 -0.43 4.25
CA ALA A 52 -8.53 0.61 5.27
C ALA A 52 -9.50 1.72 4.86
N MET A 53 -9.40 2.19 3.61
CA MET A 53 -10.24 3.24 3.05
C MET A 53 -11.71 2.84 2.98
N ASN A 54 -12.01 1.58 2.66
CA ASN A 54 -13.38 1.08 2.65
C ASN A 54 -13.99 1.07 4.07
N ALA A 55 -13.23 0.58 5.06
CA ALA A 55 -13.67 0.60 6.46
C ALA A 55 -13.86 2.03 6.98
N LEU A 56 -12.93 2.94 6.68
CA LEU A 56 -13.02 4.34 7.08
C LEU A 56 -14.21 5.03 6.42
N ARG A 57 -14.46 4.78 5.12
CA ARG A 57 -15.63 5.31 4.43
C ARG A 57 -16.93 4.85 5.06
N ASP A 58 -17.03 3.56 5.39
CA ASP A 58 -18.20 3.00 6.07
C ASP A 58 -18.43 3.67 7.43
N ASP A 59 -17.39 3.83 8.23
CA ASP A 59 -17.47 4.52 9.52
C ASP A 59 -17.88 6.01 9.36
N VAL A 60 -17.32 6.72 8.37
CA VAL A 60 -17.68 8.11 8.07
C VAL A 60 -19.15 8.26 7.66
N GLN A 61 -19.66 7.30 6.88
CA GLN A 61 -21.04 7.35 6.37
C GLN A 61 -22.07 6.99 7.44
N ASN A 62 -21.72 6.10 8.37
CA ASN A 62 -22.62 5.65 9.42
C ASN A 62 -22.54 6.51 10.70
N ALA A 63 -21.55 7.40 10.80
CA ALA A 63 -21.38 8.26 11.97
C ALA A 63 -22.32 9.46 11.96
N ASP A 64 -22.97 9.72 13.10
CA ASP A 64 -23.77 10.92 13.31
C ASP A 64 -22.87 12.12 13.68
N HIS A 65 -21.82 11.85 14.45
CA HIS A 65 -20.86 12.81 14.95
C HIS A 65 -19.44 12.29 14.79
N TRP A 66 -18.52 13.24 14.59
CA TRP A 66 -17.10 12.97 14.55
C TRP A 66 -16.29 14.12 15.12
N SER A 67 -15.07 13.79 15.56
CA SER A 67 -14.08 14.77 15.97
C SER A 67 -12.71 14.33 15.49
N VAL A 68 -11.93 15.29 15.00
CA VAL A 68 -10.52 15.08 14.63
C VAL A 68 -9.67 15.77 15.68
N THR A 69 -8.71 15.07 16.26
CA THR A 69 -7.74 15.60 17.22
C THR A 69 -6.36 15.04 16.88
N ASP A 70 -5.46 15.93 16.47
CA ASP A 70 -4.11 15.58 16.00
C ASP A 70 -4.13 14.48 14.91
N SER A 71 -3.61 13.30 15.23
CA SER A 71 -3.55 12.12 14.36
C SER A 71 -4.67 11.11 14.63
N THR A 72 -5.70 11.52 15.37
CA THR A 72 -6.81 10.66 15.79
C THR A 72 -8.13 11.22 15.26
N ILE A 73 -8.99 10.33 14.80
CA ILE A 73 -10.39 10.65 14.51
C ILE A 73 -11.30 9.72 15.28
N THR A 74 -12.29 10.30 15.94
CA THR A 74 -13.28 9.59 16.73
C THR A 74 -14.65 9.76 16.08
N PHE A 75 -15.37 8.65 15.92
CA PHE A 75 -16.75 8.61 15.44
C PHE A 75 -17.67 8.15 16.57
N ASP A 76 -18.69 8.95 16.87
CA ASP A 76 -19.73 8.70 17.89
C ASP A 76 -19.19 8.21 19.25
N ASP A 77 -17.99 8.65 19.64
CA ASP A 77 -17.26 8.21 20.84
C ASP A 77 -17.07 6.68 20.96
N ARG A 78 -17.22 5.95 19.85
CA ARG A 78 -17.19 4.47 19.80
C ARG A 78 -16.07 3.92 18.94
N ILE A 79 -15.82 4.56 17.80
CA ILE A 79 -14.83 4.12 16.83
C ILE A 79 -13.70 5.13 16.82
N ILE A 80 -12.49 4.68 17.13
CA ILE A 80 -11.30 5.50 17.20
C ILE A 80 -10.34 5.04 16.10
N TRP A 81 -10.04 5.93 15.18
CA TRP A 81 -8.99 5.77 14.19
C TRP A 81 -7.78 6.57 14.59
N GLN A 82 -6.60 5.98 14.48
CA GLN A 82 -5.35 6.62 14.86
C GLN A 82 -4.26 6.29 13.85
N ASP A 83 -3.61 7.34 13.34
CA ASP A 83 -2.37 7.19 12.58
C ASP A 83 -1.20 6.99 13.55
N SER A 84 -0.43 5.94 13.31
CA SER A 84 0.73 5.55 14.12
C SER A 84 1.94 5.30 13.21
N ALA A 85 3.15 5.26 13.79
CA ALA A 85 4.38 5.02 13.01
C ALA A 85 4.33 3.71 12.21
N ASP A 86 3.67 2.68 12.76
CA ASP A 86 3.58 1.34 12.16
C ASP A 86 2.43 1.22 11.15
N GLY A 87 1.54 2.21 11.10
CA GLY A 87 0.40 2.27 10.20
C GLY A 87 -0.89 2.73 10.87
N LEU A 88 -2.01 2.45 10.21
CA LEU A 88 -3.33 2.94 10.60
C LEU A 88 -4.01 1.95 11.55
N ARG A 89 -4.59 2.46 12.64
CA ARG A 89 -5.28 1.66 13.66
C ARG A 89 -6.74 2.08 13.74
N ARG A 90 -7.63 1.11 13.88
CA ARG A 90 -9.06 1.31 14.19
C ARG A 90 -9.41 0.51 15.43
N THR A 91 -10.03 1.15 16.40
CA THR A 91 -10.52 0.52 17.64
C THR A 91 -12.02 0.71 17.72
N GLU A 92 -12.76 -0.37 17.86
CA GLU A 92 -14.21 -0.37 18.04
C GLU A 92 -14.60 -1.38 19.11
N ALA A 93 -15.27 -0.94 20.17
CA ALA A 93 -15.75 -1.82 21.26
C ALA A 93 -14.67 -2.78 21.81
N GLY A 94 -13.41 -2.33 21.88
CA GLY A 94 -12.27 -3.13 22.35
C GLY A 94 -11.60 -4.01 21.28
N HIS A 95 -12.14 -4.08 20.07
CA HIS A 95 -11.51 -4.75 18.94
C HIS A 95 -10.56 -3.80 18.21
N LEU A 96 -9.28 -4.16 18.19
CA LEU A 96 -8.23 -3.45 17.46
C LEU A 96 -8.00 -4.09 16.09
N ARG A 97 -8.08 -3.27 15.04
CA ARG A 97 -7.67 -3.61 13.68
C ARG A 97 -6.53 -2.68 13.24
N VAL A 98 -5.52 -3.25 12.58
CA VAL A 98 -4.32 -2.52 12.17
C VAL A 98 -4.02 -2.78 10.70
N TRP A 99 -3.75 -1.72 9.94
CA TRP A 99 -3.26 -1.77 8.56
C TRP A 99 -1.82 -1.24 8.52
N THR A 100 -0.86 -2.16 8.58
CA THR A 100 0.56 -1.82 8.59
C THR A 100 1.01 -1.21 7.26
N GLY A 101 1.80 -0.14 7.33
CA GLY A 101 2.30 0.57 6.13
C GLY A 101 1.32 1.53 5.49
N VAL A 102 0.09 1.66 6.02
CA VAL A 102 -0.86 2.69 5.62
C VAL A 102 -0.72 3.87 6.57
N GLN A 103 -0.37 5.05 6.07
CA GLN A 103 -0.23 6.28 6.86
C GLN A 103 -1.15 7.36 6.30
N LEU A 104 -1.96 7.96 7.17
CA LEU A 104 -2.92 9.00 6.81
C LEU A 104 -2.88 10.14 7.81
N ALA A 105 -2.86 11.37 7.32
CA ALA A 105 -3.10 12.54 8.15
C ALA A 105 -4.57 12.94 8.06
N PHE A 106 -5.21 13.07 9.22
CA PHE A 106 -6.61 13.48 9.34
C PHE A 106 -6.70 15.00 9.50
N ALA A 107 -7.64 15.61 8.79
CA ALA A 107 -8.03 16.99 8.99
C ALA A 107 -9.56 17.13 8.94
N SER A 108 -10.10 18.01 9.78
CA SER A 108 -11.53 18.32 9.77
C SER A 108 -11.88 19.22 8.60
N ASN A 109 -12.93 18.89 7.85
CA ASN A 109 -13.49 19.73 6.79
C ASN A 109 -14.99 19.98 7.06
N PRO A 110 -15.55 21.17 6.79
CA PRO A 110 -16.99 21.44 6.98
C PRO A 110 -17.92 20.45 6.28
N ALA A 111 -17.49 19.88 5.15
CA ALA A 111 -18.25 18.90 4.38
C ALA A 111 -17.91 17.44 4.73
N GLY A 112 -16.84 17.19 5.49
CA GLY A 112 -16.22 15.88 5.49
C GLY A 112 -14.99 15.72 6.37
N VAL A 113 -14.33 14.56 6.21
CA VAL A 113 -12.98 14.33 6.73
C VAL A 113 -12.05 14.38 5.57
N GLU A 114 -11.06 15.24 5.71
CA GLU A 114 -10.00 15.39 4.76
C GLU A 114 -8.87 14.44 5.14
N LEU A 115 -8.52 13.58 4.21
CA LEU A 115 -7.41 12.65 4.32
C LEU A 115 -6.27 13.15 3.47
N ARG A 116 -5.10 13.30 4.08
CA ARG A 116 -3.87 13.71 3.41
C ARG A 116 -2.86 12.58 3.49
N SER A 117 -2.17 12.32 2.39
CA SER A 117 -0.97 11.47 2.43
C SER A 117 0.13 12.21 3.19
N ARG A 118 0.79 11.51 4.12
CA ARG A 118 1.91 12.05 4.89
C ARG A 118 3.13 12.38 4.01
N GLU A 119 3.27 11.71 2.87
CA GLU A 119 4.39 11.89 1.93
C GLU A 119 4.25 13.14 1.04
N GLY A 120 3.16 13.89 1.16
CA GLY A 120 3.11 15.30 0.72
C GLY A 120 3.34 15.53 -0.78
N ASN A 121 2.36 15.17 -1.61
CA ASN A 121 2.13 15.78 -2.94
C ASN A 121 0.83 15.32 -3.63
N HIS A 122 -0.06 14.62 -2.91
CA HIS A 122 -1.32 14.15 -3.46
C HIS A 122 -2.46 15.07 -3.05
N GLU A 123 -3.41 15.26 -3.95
CA GLU A 123 -4.64 15.97 -3.63
C GLU A 123 -5.32 15.32 -2.42
N PRO A 124 -5.83 16.12 -1.47
CA PRO A 124 -6.52 15.60 -0.31
C PRO A 124 -7.78 14.84 -0.75
N ILE A 125 -7.98 13.66 -0.17
CA ILE A 125 -9.20 12.87 -0.38
C ILE A 125 -10.22 13.32 0.66
N VAL A 126 -11.32 13.93 0.23
CA VAL A 126 -12.40 14.32 1.13
C VAL A 126 -13.45 13.21 1.19
N LEU A 127 -13.60 12.59 2.36
CA LEU A 127 -14.70 11.68 2.64
C LEU A 127 -15.90 12.49 3.10
N LEU A 128 -16.92 12.55 2.25
CA LEU A 128 -18.17 13.26 2.51
C LEU A 128 -19.07 12.43 3.42
N ASN A 129 -19.64 13.08 4.43
CA ASN A 129 -20.75 12.53 5.19
C ASN A 129 -22.07 13.11 4.62
N PRO A 130 -23.00 12.29 4.07
CA PRO A 130 -24.25 12.76 3.48
C PRO A 130 -25.10 13.60 4.42
N THR A 131 -25.13 13.28 5.72
CA THR A 131 -25.91 14.04 6.71
C THR A 131 -25.26 15.36 7.06
N ALA A 132 -23.93 15.44 7.05
CA ALA A 132 -23.19 16.70 7.24
C ALA A 132 -23.42 17.66 6.05
N TRP A 133 -23.42 17.13 4.82
CA TRP A 133 -23.67 17.93 3.62
C TRP A 133 -25.08 18.55 3.62
N LEU A 134 -26.10 17.78 3.99
CA LEU A 134 -27.48 18.30 4.12
C LEU A 134 -27.58 19.42 5.17
N LYS A 135 -26.88 19.29 6.31
CA LYS A 135 -26.82 20.35 7.33
C LYS A 135 -26.09 21.61 6.83
N ALA A 136 -25.10 21.45 5.97
CA ALA A 136 -24.33 22.57 5.40
C ALA A 136 -25.12 23.34 4.32
N VAL A 137 -25.90 22.63 3.49
CA VAL A 137 -26.72 23.23 2.41
C VAL A 137 -28.02 23.86 2.95
N ALA A 138 -28.53 23.39 4.09
CA ALA A 138 -29.75 23.92 4.71
C ALA A 138 -29.54 25.22 5.53
N ARG A 139 -28.33 25.80 5.53
CA ARG A 139 -28.01 27.09 6.17
C ARG A 139 -27.80 28.17 5.13
#